data_AF-C8VWH2-F1
#
_entry.id   AF-C8VWH2-F1
#
_cell.length_a   1.000
_cell.length_b   1.000
_cell.length_c   1.000
_cell.angle_alpha   90.00
_cell.angle_beta   90.00
_cell.angle_gamma   90.00
#
_symmetry.space_group_name_H-M   'P 1'
#
loop_
_entity.id
_entity.type
_entity.pdbx_description
1 polymer ?
#
loop_
_entity_poly.entity_id
_entity_poly.type
_entity_poly.pdbx_seq_one_letter_code
_entity_poly.pdbx_strand_id
1 'polypeptide(L)'
;MKVPSKIIVAVHRLYALIDQLADQLVRMDNYWNKCFPCTNKGCCCVGVDIPVYEAEWLLIAEYLSKLCHEDIEQVKKNLSDNILCPFRLTTKCAIHTVRPLYCRFTPYMAVYYEAATEIEVMYPAANCTFIRQHCTRITGSPPQSFESLGGRHFIVITETVYKAQEFKLLKDFGDTKYLSELLFL
;
A
#
# COMPACT_ATOMS: atom_id res chain seq x y z
N MET A 1 -20.07 -12.56 2.84
CA MET A 1 -19.74 -12.58 4.28
C MET A 1 -19.86 -11.16 4.85
N LYS A 2 -20.30 -10.97 6.10
CA LYS A 2 -20.31 -9.63 6.73
C LYS A 2 -19.03 -9.46 7.56
N VAL A 3 -18.29 -8.36 7.37
CA VAL A 3 -17.10 -8.06 8.18
C VAL A 3 -17.53 -7.59 9.57
N PRO A 4 -16.95 -8.13 10.67
CA PRO A 4 -17.22 -7.64 12.00
C PRO A 4 -16.83 -6.17 12.14
N SER A 5 -17.66 -5.36 12.81
CA SER A 5 -17.42 -3.92 12.99
C SER A 5 -16.02 -3.61 13.57
N LYS A 6 -15.54 -4.42 14.52
CA LYS A 6 -14.20 -4.27 15.10
C LYS A 6 -13.06 -4.35 14.06
N ILE A 7 -13.22 -5.18 13.03
CA ILE A 7 -12.22 -5.35 11.96
C ILE A 7 -12.25 -4.14 11.03
N ILE A 8 -13.44 -3.65 10.68
CA ILE A 8 -13.58 -2.42 9.89
C ILE A 8 -12.94 -1.23 10.61
N VAL A 9 -13.18 -1.10 11.92
CA VAL A 9 -12.54 -0.07 12.74
C VAL A 9 -11.01 -0.23 12.74
N ALA A 10 -10.52 -1.46 12.87
CA ALA A 10 -9.08 -1.74 12.82
C ALA A 10 -8.46 -1.33 11.48
N VAL A 11 -9.07 -1.69 10.35
CA VAL A 11 -8.64 -1.28 9.00
C VAL A 11 -8.56 0.24 8.88
N HIS A 12 -9.61 0.96 9.28
CA HIS A 12 -9.62 2.41 9.17
C HIS A 12 -8.57 3.10 10.06
N ARG A 13 -8.27 2.54 11.24
CA ARG A 13 -7.20 3.04 12.11
C ARG A 13 -5.82 2.83 11.49
N LEU A 14 -5.57 1.67 10.88
CA LEU A 14 -4.33 1.42 10.15
C LEU A 14 -4.17 2.36 8.97
N TYR A 15 -5.25 2.61 8.23
CA TYR A 15 -5.25 3.57 7.12
C TYR A 15 -4.89 4.97 7.60
N ALA A 16 -5.51 5.44 8.69
CA ALA A 16 -5.20 6.73 9.28
C ALA A 16 -3.75 6.84 9.77
N LEU A 17 -3.21 5.78 10.40
CA LEU A 17 -1.82 5.72 10.83
C LEU A 17 -0.86 5.87 9.64
N ILE A 18 -1.07 5.12 8.56
CA ILE A 18 -0.17 5.19 7.39
C ILE A 18 -0.29 6.54 6.69
N ASP A 19 -1.50 7.08 6.53
CA ASP A 19 -1.69 8.39 5.91
C ASP A 19 -0.95 9.48 6.72
N GLN A 20 -0.98 9.41 8.06
CA GLN A 20 -0.20 10.30 8.93
C GLN A 20 1.32 10.13 8.78
N LEU A 21 1.81 8.89 8.69
CA LEU A 21 3.24 8.60 8.50
C LEU A 21 3.72 9.04 7.11
N ALA A 22 2.92 8.86 6.06
CA ALA A 22 3.20 9.33 4.72
C ALA A 22 3.27 10.86 4.66
N ASP A 23 2.33 11.56 5.31
CA ASP A 23 2.36 13.02 5.41
C ASP A 23 3.60 13.52 6.15
N GLN A 24 4.04 12.84 7.21
CA GLN A 24 5.29 13.16 7.90
C GLN A 24 6.49 12.93 6.99
N LEU A 25 6.52 11.82 6.27
CA LEU A 25 7.61 11.48 5.37
C LEU A 25 7.78 12.51 4.24
N VAL A 26 6.68 12.92 3.61
CA VAL A 26 6.68 13.94 2.55
C VAL A 26 7.20 15.29 3.06
N ARG A 27 6.95 15.63 4.34
CA ARG A 27 7.51 16.83 4.96
C ARG A 27 9.01 16.70 5.26
N MET A 28 9.49 15.49 5.54
CA MET A 28 10.91 15.22 5.83
C MET A 28 11.76 15.14 4.56
N ASP A 29 11.19 14.68 3.44
CA ASP A 29 11.91 14.39 2.22
C ASP A 29 11.06 14.69 0.97
N ASN A 30 11.40 15.78 0.27
CA ASN A 30 10.69 16.22 -0.94
C ASN A 30 10.78 15.22 -2.10
N TYR A 31 11.68 14.23 -2.05
CA TYR A 31 11.75 13.15 -3.03
C TYR A 31 10.40 12.48 -3.27
N TRP A 32 9.59 12.37 -2.22
CA TRP A 32 8.30 11.69 -2.24
C TRP A 32 7.21 12.42 -3.03
N ASN A 33 7.46 13.65 -3.48
CA ASN A 33 6.54 14.43 -4.32
C ASN A 33 6.66 14.17 -5.83
N LYS A 34 7.69 13.43 -6.29
CA LYS A 34 8.13 13.44 -7.70
C LYS A 34 7.35 12.53 -8.67
N CYS A 35 6.45 11.67 -8.18
CA CYS A 35 5.78 10.66 -9.02
C CYS A 35 4.30 10.95 -9.23
N PHE A 36 4.03 11.77 -10.26
CA PHE A 36 2.70 12.16 -10.76
C PHE A 36 2.54 11.65 -12.20
N PRO A 37 1.37 11.09 -12.56
CA PRO A 37 0.24 11.98 -12.86
C PRO A 37 -1.06 11.67 -12.07
N CYS A 38 -1.03 10.84 -11.02
CA CYS A 38 -2.25 10.54 -10.26
C CYS A 38 -2.73 11.76 -9.47
N THR A 39 -3.91 12.28 -9.81
CA THR A 39 -4.49 13.47 -9.17
C THR A 39 -4.92 13.23 -7.71
N ASN A 40 -4.96 11.98 -7.26
CA ASN A 40 -5.36 11.60 -5.91
C ASN A 40 -4.21 11.68 -4.87
N LYS A 41 -3.28 12.63 -4.99
CA LYS A 41 -2.20 12.87 -4.00
C LYS A 41 -1.33 11.64 -3.64
N GLY A 42 -1.28 10.62 -4.49
CA GLY A 42 -0.62 9.35 -4.17
C GLY A 42 0.20 8.80 -5.33
N CYS A 43 1.36 8.25 -5.01
CA CYS A 43 2.18 7.48 -5.94
C CYS A 43 1.47 6.16 -6.23
N CYS A 44 0.62 6.12 -7.25
CA CYS A 44 -0.04 4.88 -7.68
C CYS A 44 0.99 3.77 -7.92
N CYS A 45 0.72 2.56 -7.44
CA CYS A 45 1.55 1.38 -7.66
C CYS A 45 1.51 0.99 -9.15
N VAL A 46 2.51 1.44 -9.91
CA VAL A 46 2.66 1.16 -11.34
C VAL A 46 3.40 -0.16 -11.51
N GLY A 47 2.74 -1.15 -12.10
CA GLY A 47 3.36 -2.44 -12.39
C GLY A 47 3.61 -3.29 -11.14
N VAL A 48 2.83 -3.08 -10.08
CA VAL A 48 2.91 -3.85 -8.84
C VAL A 48 1.57 -4.55 -8.62
N ASP A 49 1.63 -5.85 -8.38
CA ASP A 49 0.50 -6.59 -7.84
C ASP A 49 0.52 -6.50 -6.31
N ILE A 50 -0.62 -6.21 -5.72
CA ILE A 50 -0.72 -5.82 -4.31
C ILE A 50 -1.53 -6.88 -3.56
N PRO A 51 -1.01 -7.43 -2.45
CA PRO A 51 -1.80 -8.29 -1.59
C PRO A 51 -2.86 -7.47 -0.86
N VAL A 52 -4.05 -8.06 -0.72
CA VAL A 52 -5.22 -7.45 -0.09
C VAL A 52 -5.81 -8.42 0.91
N TYR A 53 -6.05 -7.95 2.12
CA TYR A 53 -6.71 -8.74 3.15
C TYR A 53 -8.21 -8.86 2.85
N GLU A 54 -8.82 -9.98 3.25
CA GLU A 54 -10.24 -10.25 3.00
C GLU A 54 -11.18 -9.11 3.47
N ALA A 55 -10.91 -8.51 4.63
CA ALA A 55 -11.69 -7.38 5.12
C ALA A 55 -11.61 -6.16 4.20
N GLU A 56 -10.44 -5.89 3.63
CA GLU A 56 -10.22 -4.79 2.70
C GLU A 56 -10.90 -5.06 1.37
N TRP A 57 -10.88 -6.32 0.91
CA TRP A 57 -11.59 -6.70 -0.30
C TRP A 57 -13.09 -6.43 -0.20
N LEU A 58 -13.71 -6.77 0.92
CA LEU A 58 -15.14 -6.52 1.12
C LEU A 58 -15.47 -5.01 1.09
N LEU A 59 -14.58 -4.17 1.63
CA LEU A 59 -14.70 -2.71 1.53
C LEU A 59 -14.55 -2.22 0.09
N ILE A 60 -13.59 -2.78 -0.65
CA ILE A 60 -13.36 -2.46 -2.06
C ILE A 60 -14.58 -2.86 -2.90
N ALA A 61 -15.09 -4.08 -2.74
CA ALA A 61 -16.25 -4.57 -3.47
C ALA A 61 -17.49 -3.69 -3.23
N GLU A 62 -17.74 -3.28 -1.99
CA GLU A 62 -18.83 -2.34 -1.70
C GLU A 62 -18.62 -0.99 -2.40
N TYR A 63 -17.38 -0.49 -2.41
CA TYR A 63 -17.05 0.78 -3.06
C TYR A 63 -17.17 0.71 -4.59
N LEU A 64 -16.78 -0.41 -5.21
CA LEU A 64 -16.87 -0.60 -6.66
C LEU A 64 -18.31 -0.50 -7.17
N SER A 65 -19.30 -0.93 -6.37
CA SER A 65 -20.72 -0.78 -6.72
C SER A 65 -21.19 0.68 -6.84
N LYS A 66 -20.41 1.63 -6.34
CA LYS A 66 -20.69 3.07 -6.33
C LYS A 66 -19.90 3.84 -7.39
N LEU A 67 -19.03 3.18 -8.16
CA LEU A 67 -18.27 3.81 -9.23
C LEU A 67 -19.15 4.12 -10.44
N CYS A 68 -18.73 5.11 -11.24
CA CYS A 68 -19.39 5.36 -12.52
C CYS A 68 -19.15 4.20 -13.49
N HIS A 69 -20.07 4.04 -14.45
CA HIS A 69 -20.02 2.95 -15.42
C HIS A 69 -18.70 2.92 -16.21
N GLU A 70 -18.18 4.07 -16.61
CA GLU A 70 -16.93 4.21 -17.36
C GLU A 70 -15.72 3.67 -16.59
N ASP A 71 -15.60 4.00 -15.29
CA ASP A 71 -14.52 3.49 -14.45
C ASP A 71 -14.60 1.97 -14.31
N ILE A 72 -15.82 1.43 -14.15
CA ILE A 72 -16.05 -0.02 -14.02
C ILE A 72 -15.64 -0.76 -15.31
N GLU A 73 -16.05 -0.27 -16.48
CA GLU A 73 -15.69 -0.89 -17.75
C GLU A 73 -14.18 -0.84 -18.00
N GLN A 74 -13.51 0.24 -17.62
CA GLN A 74 -12.05 0.32 -17.73
C GLN A 74 -11.35 -0.65 -16.76
N VAL A 75 -11.86 -0.84 -15.54
CA VAL A 75 -11.34 -1.86 -14.60
C VAL A 75 -11.51 -3.27 -15.18
N LYS A 76 -12.67 -3.59 -15.76
CA LYS A 76 -12.91 -4.88 -16.43
C LYS A 76 -11.96 -5.11 -17.59
N LYS A 77 -11.73 -4.09 -18.42
CA LYS A 77 -10.76 -4.17 -19.51
C LYS A 77 -9.33 -4.40 -18.99
N ASN A 78 -8.92 -3.69 -17.95
CA ASN A 78 -7.60 -3.89 -17.35
C ASN A 78 -7.42 -5.33 -16.86
N LEU A 79 -8.46 -5.96 -16.31
CA LEU A 79 -8.44 -7.37 -15.94
C LEU A 79 -8.28 -8.30 -17.14
N SER A 80 -9.08 -8.10 -18.20
CA SER A 80 -8.97 -8.94 -19.41
C SER A 80 -7.60 -8.85 -20.06
N ASP A 81 -6.96 -7.68 -19.95
CA ASP A 81 -5.64 -7.39 -20.48
C ASP A 81 -4.50 -7.85 -19.53
N ASN A 82 -4.83 -8.53 -18.42
CA ASN A 82 -3.89 -9.00 -17.38
C ASN A 82 -3.00 -7.89 -16.80
N ILE A 83 -3.56 -6.69 -16.64
CA ILE A 83 -2.86 -5.58 -15.99
C ILE A 83 -2.78 -5.86 -14.47
N LEU A 84 -1.56 -5.93 -13.93
CA LEU A 84 -1.28 -6.28 -12.52
C LEU A 84 -2.13 -5.50 -11.50
N CYS A 85 -2.35 -4.20 -11.72
CA CYS A 85 -3.24 -3.38 -10.91
C CYS A 85 -4.44 -2.93 -11.74
N PRO A 86 -5.59 -3.64 -11.67
CA PRO A 86 -6.74 -3.37 -12.53
C PRO A 86 -7.44 -2.05 -12.21
N PHE A 87 -7.25 -1.50 -11.01
CA PHE A 87 -7.85 -0.23 -10.57
C PHE A 87 -7.09 1.02 -11.02
N ARG A 88 -5.97 0.85 -11.72
CA ARG A 88 -5.22 1.96 -12.30
C ARG A 88 -5.92 2.46 -13.56
N LEU A 89 -6.43 3.68 -13.50
CA LEU A 89 -6.98 4.40 -14.65
C LEU A 89 -5.94 5.43 -15.15
N THR A 90 -6.23 6.05 -16.29
CA THR A 90 -5.29 6.98 -16.95
C THR A 90 -4.82 8.11 -16.04
N THR A 91 -5.71 8.70 -15.24
CA THR A 91 -5.42 9.89 -14.41
C THR A 91 -5.64 9.68 -12.91
N LYS A 92 -6.18 8.53 -12.51
CA LYS A 92 -6.58 8.26 -11.11
C LYS A 92 -6.51 6.77 -10.77
N CYS A 93 -6.57 6.47 -9.48
CA CYS A 93 -6.88 5.12 -9.00
C CYS A 93 -8.38 5.05 -8.69
N ALA A 94 -9.07 4.07 -9.28
CA ALA A 94 -10.52 3.88 -9.13
C ALA A 94 -10.93 3.67 -7.67
N ILE A 95 -10.10 2.99 -6.88
CA ILE A 95 -10.36 2.64 -5.49
C ILE A 95 -9.57 3.49 -4.49
N HIS A 96 -9.06 4.66 -4.90
CA HIS A 96 -8.08 5.41 -4.11
C HIS A 96 -8.49 5.64 -2.64
N THR A 97 -9.77 5.96 -2.40
CA THR A 97 -10.34 6.23 -1.07
C THR A 97 -10.34 5.00 -0.17
N VAL A 98 -10.56 3.82 -0.75
CA VAL A 98 -10.62 2.52 -0.05
C VAL A 98 -9.42 1.62 -0.37
N ARG A 99 -8.32 2.20 -0.89
CA ARG A 99 -7.15 1.45 -1.34
C ARG A 99 -6.58 0.60 -0.19
N PRO A 100 -6.13 -0.65 -0.49
CA PRO A 100 -5.56 -1.56 0.51
C PRO A 100 -4.38 -0.96 1.27
N LEU A 101 -4.10 -1.53 2.43
CA LEU A 101 -3.00 -1.21 3.32
C LEU A 101 -1.67 -1.19 2.56
N TYR A 102 -1.40 -2.24 1.80
CA TYR A 102 -0.18 -2.34 1.00
C TYR A 102 -0.10 -1.22 -0.04
N CYS A 103 -1.19 -0.87 -0.74
CA CYS A 103 -1.20 0.29 -1.64
C CYS A 103 -0.83 1.61 -0.94
N ARG A 104 -1.11 1.75 0.36
CA ARG A 104 -0.85 2.99 1.12
C ARG A 104 0.63 3.14 1.46
N PHE A 105 1.33 2.07 1.76
CA PHE A 105 2.74 2.13 2.15
C PHE A 105 3.74 1.70 1.06
N THR A 106 3.29 1.09 -0.04
CA THR A 106 4.17 0.54 -1.10
C THR A 106 5.12 1.55 -1.78
N PRO A 107 4.91 2.88 -1.79
CA PRO A 107 5.99 3.79 -2.19
C PRO A 107 6.98 4.13 -1.07
N TYR A 108 6.65 3.93 0.21
CA TYR A 108 7.36 4.56 1.33
C TYR A 108 8.08 3.58 2.25
N MET A 109 7.97 2.27 2.01
CA MET A 109 8.24 1.28 3.05
C MET A 109 9.70 0.83 3.14
N ALA A 110 10.10 0.58 4.38
CA ALA A 110 11.18 -0.30 4.77
C ALA A 110 10.61 -1.47 5.61
N VAL A 111 11.02 -2.69 5.30
CA VAL A 111 10.63 -3.93 5.99
C VAL A 111 11.89 -4.63 6.48
N TYR A 112 11.92 -4.95 7.77
CA TYR A 112 13.00 -5.69 8.40
C TYR A 112 12.71 -7.19 8.46
N TYR A 113 13.70 -8.01 8.10
CA TYR A 113 13.62 -9.47 8.28
C TYR A 113 14.29 -9.93 9.58
N GLU A 114 14.07 -11.19 9.93
CA GLU A 114 14.32 -11.82 11.25
C GLU A 114 15.75 -11.65 11.80
N ALA A 115 16.73 -11.25 10.97
CA ALA A 115 18.10 -10.95 11.39
C ALA A 115 18.40 -9.45 11.67
N ALA A 116 17.42 -8.55 11.56
CA ALA A 116 17.52 -7.08 11.73
C ALA A 116 18.57 -6.34 10.84
N THR A 117 19.42 -7.09 10.15
CA THR A 117 20.47 -6.61 9.25
C THR A 117 19.98 -6.53 7.82
N GLU A 118 18.95 -7.27 7.43
CA GLU A 118 18.37 -7.21 6.10
C GLU A 118 17.13 -6.32 6.10
N ILE A 119 17.18 -5.30 5.24
CA ILE A 119 16.06 -4.39 4.99
C ILE A 119 15.66 -4.52 3.53
N GLU A 120 14.37 -4.74 3.28
CA GLU A 120 13.78 -4.47 1.97
C GLU A 120 13.17 -3.07 1.98
N VAL A 121 13.54 -2.25 1.00
CA VAL A 121 12.91 -0.96 0.75
C VAL A 121 12.16 -0.97 -0.58
N MET A 122 11.06 -0.24 -0.62
CA MET A 122 10.36 0.06 -1.87
C MET A 122 10.23 1.56 -2.06
N TYR A 123 10.59 2.03 -3.26
CA TYR A 123 10.53 3.45 -3.62
C TYR A 123 10.39 3.64 -5.14
N PRO A 124 9.90 4.80 -5.61
CA PRO A 124 9.76 5.04 -7.03
C PRO A 124 11.06 5.55 -7.66
N ALA A 125 11.44 4.94 -8.78
CA ALA A 125 12.51 5.38 -9.67
C ALA A 125 12.23 6.78 -10.27
N ALA A 126 13.19 7.31 -11.04
CA ALA A 126 13.01 8.59 -11.73
C ALA A 126 11.85 8.58 -12.74
N ASN A 127 11.59 7.44 -13.38
CA ASN A 127 10.47 7.22 -14.31
C ASN A 127 9.18 6.76 -13.61
N CYS A 128 9.10 6.88 -12.27
CA CYS A 128 7.95 6.46 -11.46
C CYS A 128 7.66 4.96 -11.44
N THR A 129 8.53 4.09 -11.97
CA THR A 129 8.42 2.64 -11.73
C THR A 129 8.89 2.31 -10.33
N PHE A 130 8.33 1.28 -9.71
CA PHE A 130 8.72 0.88 -8.36
C PHE A 130 10.01 0.06 -8.39
N ILE A 131 10.96 0.44 -7.54
CA ILE A 131 12.14 -0.34 -7.26
C ILE A 131 11.92 -1.02 -5.92
N ARG A 132 12.14 -2.33 -5.90
CA ARG A 132 12.35 -3.10 -4.69
C ARG A 132 13.83 -3.35 -4.55
N GLN A 133 14.40 -2.97 -3.41
CA GLN A 133 15.83 -3.10 -3.16
C GLN A 133 16.06 -3.73 -1.79
N HIS A 134 16.95 -4.72 -1.76
CA HIS A 134 17.47 -5.27 -0.51
C HIS A 134 18.75 -4.52 -0.13
N CYS A 135 18.82 -4.11 1.13
CA CYS A 135 19.91 -3.35 1.71
C CYS A 135 20.37 -4.04 3.00
N THR A 136 21.66 -3.94 3.30
CA THR A 136 22.17 -4.30 4.62
C THR A 136 22.15 -3.09 5.54
N ARG A 137 21.58 -3.24 6.73
CA ARG A 137 21.63 -2.26 7.80
C ARG A 137 22.96 -2.35 8.54
N ILE A 138 23.70 -1.25 8.52
CA ILE A 138 24.97 -1.14 9.23
C ILE A 138 24.78 -0.17 10.40
N THR A 139 23.91 -0.51 11.36
CA THR A 139 23.74 0.30 12.57
C THR A 139 23.54 -0.59 13.80
N GLY A 140 24.08 -0.18 14.95
CA GLY A 140 23.92 -0.86 16.23
C GLY A 140 22.69 -0.44 17.04
N SER A 141 21.91 0.55 16.58
CA SER A 141 20.68 0.99 17.25
C SER A 141 19.48 0.14 16.79
N PRO A 142 18.41 0.00 17.58
CA PRO A 142 17.18 -0.66 17.10
C PRO A 142 16.52 0.14 15.96
N PRO A 143 15.75 -0.51 15.07
CA PRO A 143 14.96 0.18 14.04
C PRO A 143 13.97 1.18 14.66
N GLN A 144 13.81 2.34 14.04
CA GLN A 144 12.83 3.36 14.44
C GLN A 144 11.64 3.41 13.47
N SER A 145 10.62 4.22 13.76
CA SER A 145 9.48 4.41 12.86
C SER A 145 9.85 4.94 11.47
N PHE A 146 10.97 5.68 11.39
CA PHE A 146 11.56 6.14 10.14
C PHE A 146 13.04 5.77 10.10
N GLU A 147 13.53 5.39 8.92
CA GLU A 147 14.95 5.07 8.71
C GLU A 147 15.49 5.80 7.49
N SER A 148 16.72 6.28 7.57
CA SER A 148 17.41 6.96 6.48
C SER A 148 18.37 6.00 5.78
N LEU A 149 18.08 5.66 4.53
CA LEU A 149 18.85 4.72 3.73
C LEU A 149 19.23 5.36 2.40
N GLY A 150 20.53 5.50 2.14
CA GLY A 150 21.02 6.12 0.91
C GLY A 150 20.53 7.55 0.68
N GLY A 151 20.38 8.33 1.76
CA GLY A 151 19.91 9.73 1.72
C GLY A 151 18.40 9.89 1.55
N ARG A 152 17.61 8.83 1.72
CA ARG A 152 16.14 8.85 1.66
C ARG A 152 15.55 8.34 2.96
N HIS A 153 14.46 8.94 3.39
CA HIS A 153 13.72 8.46 4.56
C HIS A 153 12.66 7.43 4.14
N PHE A 154 12.45 6.41 4.95
CA PHE A 154 11.44 5.36 4.73
C PHE A 154 10.62 5.16 6.00
N ILE A 155 9.34 4.80 5.85
CA ILE A 155 8.50 4.34 6.95
C ILE A 155 8.87 2.89 7.25
N VAL A 156 9.26 2.60 8.48
CA VAL A 156 9.58 1.23 8.89
C VAL A 156 8.29 0.52 9.29
N ILE A 157 7.73 -0.25 8.37
CA ILE A 157 6.42 -0.90 8.52
C ILE A 157 6.46 -1.96 9.62
N THR A 158 7.59 -2.63 9.82
CA THR A 158 7.78 -3.61 10.90
C THR A 158 7.74 -3.01 12.30
N GLU A 159 8.10 -1.73 12.44
CA GLU A 159 8.11 -1.03 13.72
C GLU A 159 6.84 -0.21 13.99
N THR A 160 6.08 0.08 12.93
CA THR A 160 4.87 0.90 13.01
C THR A 160 3.61 0.06 12.82
N VAL A 161 3.36 -0.37 11.59
CA VAL A 161 2.13 -1.06 11.20
C VAL A 161 2.07 -2.47 11.79
N TYR A 162 3.14 -3.26 11.65
CA TYR A 162 3.10 -4.67 12.06
C TYR A 162 3.06 -4.88 13.57
N LYS A 163 3.46 -3.87 14.35
CA LYS A 163 3.33 -3.86 15.82
C LYS A 163 1.96 -3.35 16.30
N ALA A 164 1.16 -2.74 15.43
CA ALA A 164 -0.16 -2.25 15.80
C ALA A 164 -1.11 -3.42 16.11
N GLN A 165 -1.90 -3.30 17.19
CA GLN A 165 -2.90 -4.30 17.57
C GLN A 165 -3.93 -4.51 16.44
N GLU A 166 -4.27 -3.45 15.73
CA GLU A 166 -5.17 -3.46 14.59
C GLU A 166 -4.65 -4.34 13.44
N PHE A 167 -3.32 -4.39 13.22
CA PHE A 167 -2.75 -5.23 12.18
C PHE A 167 -2.90 -6.71 12.49
N LYS A 168 -2.74 -7.09 13.77
CA LYS A 168 -3.02 -8.45 14.23
C LYS A 168 -4.48 -8.84 13.95
N LEU A 169 -5.43 -7.96 14.28
CA LEU A 169 -6.84 -8.20 14.01
C LEU A 169 -7.14 -8.39 12.51
N LEU A 170 -6.49 -7.59 11.66
CA LEU A 170 -6.64 -7.70 10.21
C LEU A 170 -6.07 -9.03 9.68
N LYS A 171 -4.88 -9.42 10.13
CA LYS A 171 -4.22 -10.67 9.74
C LYS A 171 -5.00 -11.90 10.20
N ASP A 172 -5.57 -11.87 11.40
CA ASP A 172 -6.33 -12.99 11.96
C ASP A 172 -7.71 -13.18 11.29
N PHE A 173 -8.19 -12.19 10.52
CA PHE A 173 -9.53 -12.24 9.91
C PHE A 173 -9.60 -13.10 8.65
N GLY A 174 -8.50 -13.25 7.91
CA GLY A 174 -8.47 -14.05 6.68
C GLY A 174 -7.16 -13.88 5.92
N ASP A 175 -6.94 -14.78 4.96
CA ASP A 175 -5.75 -14.77 4.12
C ASP A 175 -5.74 -13.55 3.19
N THR A 176 -4.54 -13.20 2.73
CA THR A 176 -4.36 -12.23 1.65
C THR A 176 -4.56 -12.90 0.30
N LYS A 177 -5.22 -12.20 -0.63
CA LYS A 177 -5.22 -12.54 -2.05
C LYS A 177 -4.63 -11.39 -2.85
N TYR A 178 -4.10 -11.68 -4.03
CA TYR A 178 -3.59 -10.62 -4.90
C TYR A 178 -4.72 -9.91 -5.63
N LEU A 179 -4.54 -8.62 -5.93
CA LEU A 179 -5.53 -7.84 -6.64
C LEU A 179 -5.91 -8.45 -7.99
N SER A 180 -4.93 -9.04 -8.67
CA SER A 180 -5.11 -9.76 -9.93
C SER A 180 -6.03 -10.99 -9.80
N GLU A 181 -6.07 -11.63 -8.63
CA GLU A 181 -6.82 -12.86 -8.37
C GLU A 181 -8.28 -12.60 -7.95
N LEU A 182 -8.59 -11.38 -7.49
CA LEU A 182 -9.83 -11.08 -6.77
C LEU A 182 -11.06 -10.85 -7.66
N LEU A 183 -10.90 -10.75 -8.97
CA LEU A 183 -11.98 -10.41 -9.90
C LEU A 183 -12.41 -11.58 -10.81
N PHE A 184 -11.89 -12.79 -10.54
CA PHE A 184 -12.35 -14.05 -11.13
C PHE A 184 -13.37 -14.79 -10.22
N LEU A 185 -13.86 -14.13 -9.17
CA LEU A 185 -14.79 -14.64 -8.15
C LEU A 185 -16.07 -13.79 -8.12
#